data_AF-A0A2M7X1N2-F1
#
_entry.id   AF-A0A2M7X1N2-F1
#
_cell.length_a   1.000
_cell.length_b   1.000
_cell.length_c   1.000
_cell.angle_alpha   90.00
_cell.angle_beta   90.00
_cell.angle_gamma   90.00
#
_symmetry.space_group_name_H-M   'P 1'
#
loop_
_entity.id
_entity.type
_entity.pdbx_description
1 polymer ?
#
loop_
_entity_poly.entity_id
_entity_poly.type
_entity_poly.pdbx_seq_one_letter_code
_entity_poly.pdbx_strand_id
1 'polypeptide(L)'
;MRYFFELLGEKSAVLFDYIGGVFRLFTDTLLYSFKPPFKGDRILQQSQRIGVDSLFIVSIVAVFTGIILALQTAYQMQMLSSEIYIANIVALSLVRELGPVLTALIVAGRSGAGITAEIGT
;
A
#
# COMPACT_ATOMS: atom_id res chain seq x y z
N MET A 1 3.32 34.79 -26.43
CA MET A 1 2.47 34.82 -25.23
C MET A 1 1.18 34.01 -25.38
N ARG A 2 0.36 34.18 -26.44
CA ARG A 2 -0.89 33.44 -26.66
C ARG A 2 -0.74 31.90 -26.73
N TYR A 3 0.27 31.42 -27.46
CA TYR A 3 0.57 29.98 -27.58
C TYR A 3 0.87 29.30 -26.24
N PHE A 4 1.48 30.01 -25.28
CA PHE A 4 1.75 29.47 -23.94
C PHE A 4 0.46 29.30 -23.13
N PHE A 5 -0.50 30.22 -23.25
CA PHE A 5 -1.80 30.14 -22.58
C PHE A 5 -2.70 29.05 -23.20
N GLU A 6 -2.67 28.86 -24.52
CA GLU A 6 -3.42 27.79 -25.20
C GLU A 6 -2.91 26.40 -24.79
N LEU A 7 -1.59 26.21 -24.75
CA LEU A 7 -0.97 24.94 -24.35
C LEU A 7 -1.21 24.61 -22.87
N LEU A 8 -1.24 25.64 -22.02
CA LEU A 8 -1.59 25.49 -20.60
C LEU A 8 -3.09 25.17 -20.42
N GLY A 9 -3.96 25.81 -21.22
CA GLY A 9 -5.40 25.56 -21.23
C GLY A 9 -5.75 24.13 -21.67
N GLU A 10 -5.16 23.66 -22.77
CA GLU A 10 -5.38 22.31 -23.31
C GLU A 10 -4.93 21.23 -22.31
N LYS A 11 -3.72 21.35 -21.76
CA LYS A 11 -3.22 20.40 -20.74
C LYS A 11 -4.08 20.38 -19.48
N SER A 12 -4.54 21.55 -19.05
CA SER A 12 -5.41 21.66 -17.87
C SER A 12 -6.76 21.01 -18.12
N ALA A 13 -7.36 21.23 -19.29
CA ALA A 13 -8.63 20.62 -19.66
C ALA A 13 -8.54 19.09 -19.73
N VAL A 14 -7.49 18.54 -20.35
CA VAL A 14 -7.25 17.10 -20.41
C VAL A 14 -7.05 16.49 -19.01
N LEU A 15 -6.32 17.17 -18.13
CA LEU A 15 -6.13 16.71 -16.76
C LEU A 15 -7.45 16.67 -15.97
N PHE A 16 -8.29 17.70 -16.12
CA PHE A 16 -9.60 17.76 -15.48
C PHE A 16 -10.53 16.65 -15.97
N ASP A 17 -10.56 16.38 -17.27
CA ASP A 17 -11.37 15.31 -17.85
C ASP A 17 -10.88 13.93 -17.35
N TYR A 18 -9.56 13.72 -17.31
CA TYR A 18 -8.98 12.48 -16.80
C TYR A 18 -9.31 12.24 -15.32
N ILE A 19 -9.11 13.24 -14.48
CA ILE A 19 -9.44 13.15 -13.04
C ILE A 19 -10.96 12.93 -12.86
N GLY A 20 -11.79 13.63 -13.64
CA GLY A 20 -13.24 13.46 -13.64
C GLY A 20 -13.67 12.04 -14.01
N GLY A 21 -13.03 11.46 -15.03
CA GLY A 21 -13.24 10.08 -15.45
C GLY A 21 -12.88 9.07 -14.36
N VAL A 22 -11.69 9.20 -13.75
CA VAL A 22 -11.24 8.35 -12.64
C VAL A 22 -12.18 8.47 -11.43
N PHE A 23 -12.60 9.69 -11.09
CA PHE A 23 -13.51 9.93 -9.97
C PHE A 23 -14.90 9.31 -10.20
N ARG A 24 -15.44 9.42 -11.42
CA ARG A 24 -16.71 8.76 -11.78
C ARG A 24 -16.58 7.25 -11.69
N LEU A 25 -15.52 6.67 -12.27
CA LEU A 25 -15.26 5.23 -12.22
C LEU A 25 -15.17 4.72 -10.78
N PHE A 26 -14.47 5.46 -9.92
CA PHE A 26 -14.34 5.14 -8.50
C PHE A 26 -15.70 5.17 -7.79
N THR A 27 -16.49 6.23 -8.01
CA THR A 27 -17.82 6.40 -7.40
C THR A 27 -18.79 5.30 -7.85
N ASP A 28 -18.83 5.01 -9.15
CA ASP A 28 -19.67 3.94 -9.69
C ASP A 28 -19.25 2.58 -9.12
N THR A 29 -17.95 2.29 -9.09
CA THR A 29 -17.42 1.03 -8.53
C THR A 29 -17.82 0.86 -7.08
N LEU A 30 -17.70 1.91 -6.25
CA LEU A 30 -18.16 1.87 -4.86
C LEU A 30 -19.65 1.58 -4.76
N LEU A 31 -20.49 2.29 -5.53
CA LEU A 31 -21.94 2.12 -5.48
C LEU A 31 -22.39 0.73 -5.96
N TYR A 32 -21.75 0.19 -7.01
CA TYR A 32 -22.07 -1.16 -7.52
C TYR A 32 -21.52 -2.28 -6.64
N SER A 33 -20.46 -2.04 -5.87
CA SER A 33 -19.92 -3.03 -4.92
C SER A 33 -20.92 -3.44 -3.83
N PHE A 34 -21.84 -2.54 -3.46
CA PHE A 34 -22.88 -2.79 -2.46
C PHE A 34 -24.23 -3.21 -3.04
N LYS A 35 -24.36 -3.35 -4.37
CA LYS A 35 -25.61 -3.79 -5.02
C LYS A 35 -25.63 -5.33 -5.19
N PRO A 36 -26.72 -6.03 -4.82
CA PRO A 36 -26.86 -7.45 -5.08
C PRO A 36 -26.95 -7.76 -6.59
N PRO A 37 -26.59 -8.98 -7.05
CA PRO A 37 -26.22 -10.16 -6.25
C PRO A 37 -24.75 -10.19 -5.82
N PHE A 38 -24.50 -10.46 -4.54
CA PHE A 38 -23.15 -10.63 -3.99
C PHE A 38 -22.55 -11.97 -4.41
N LYS A 39 -21.39 -11.94 -5.08
CA LYS A 39 -20.66 -13.15 -5.49
C LYS A 39 -19.54 -13.45 -4.50
N GLY A 40 -19.88 -14.07 -3.37
CA GLY A 40 -18.94 -14.39 -2.29
C GLY A 40 -17.68 -15.14 -2.78
N ASP A 41 -17.85 -16.08 -3.71
CA ASP A 41 -16.72 -16.82 -4.29
C ASP A 41 -15.67 -15.91 -4.94
N ARG A 42 -16.11 -14.85 -5.63
CA ARG A 42 -15.19 -13.88 -6.25
C ARG A 42 -14.47 -13.03 -5.21
N ILE A 43 -15.16 -12.66 -4.14
CA ILE A 43 -14.56 -11.90 -3.03
C ILE A 43 -13.48 -12.77 -2.35
N LEU A 44 -13.75 -14.05 -2.13
CA LEU A 44 -12.78 -14.99 -1.56
C LEU A 44 -11.57 -15.18 -2.47
N GLN A 45 -11.78 -15.38 -3.78
CA GLN A 45 -10.69 -15.49 -4.74
C GLN A 45 -9.81 -14.23 -4.76
N GLN A 46 -10.41 -13.04 -4.75
CA GLN A 46 -9.65 -11.78 -4.71
C GLN A 46 -8.96 -11.55 -3.36
N SER A 47 -9.58 -11.94 -2.26
CA SER A 47 -8.96 -11.88 -0.93
C SER A 47 -7.74 -12.79 -0.83
N GLN A 48 -7.83 -14.02 -1.35
CA GLN A 48 -6.68 -14.93 -1.44
C GLN A 48 -5.57 -14.34 -2.31
N ARG A 49 -5.93 -13.86 -3.50
CA ARG A 49 -4.96 -13.28 -4.44
C ARG A 49 -4.26 -12.06 -3.87
N ILE A 50 -4.97 -11.15 -3.21
CA ILE A 50 -4.39 -9.91 -2.66
C ILE A 50 -3.64 -10.19 -1.36
N GLY A 51 -4.23 -10.98 -0.46
CA GLY A 51 -3.71 -11.24 0.88
C GLY A 51 -2.72 -12.40 0.92
N VAL A 52 -3.20 -13.62 0.69
CA VAL A 52 -2.43 -14.86 0.90
C VAL A 52 -1.19 -14.91 0.02
N ASP A 53 -1.31 -14.58 -1.27
CA ASP A 53 -0.17 -14.60 -2.18
C ASP A 53 0.89 -13.53 -1.83
N SER A 54 0.51 -12.47 -1.11
CA SER A 54 1.42 -11.42 -0.65
C SER A 54 2.13 -11.77 0.66
N LEU A 55 1.67 -12.81 1.39
CA LEU A 55 2.22 -13.16 2.70
C LEU A 55 3.71 -13.48 2.63
N PHE A 56 4.14 -14.23 1.61
CA PHE A 56 5.55 -14.63 1.49
C PHE A 56 6.50 -13.43 1.42
N ILE A 57 6.20 -12.47 0.56
CA ILE A 57 7.04 -11.27 0.40
C ILE A 57 6.96 -10.36 1.63
N VAL A 58 5.78 -10.20 2.25
CA VAL A 58 5.61 -9.41 3.47
C VAL A 58 6.40 -10.03 4.63
N SER A 59 6.32 -11.35 4.82
CA SER A 59 7.04 -12.05 5.88
C SER A 59 8.55 -11.93 5.76
N ILE A 60 9.09 -12.07 4.55
CA ILE A 60 10.53 -11.90 4.30
C ILE A 60 10.96 -10.49 4.70
N VAL A 61 10.28 -9.46 4.20
CA VAL A 61 10.63 -8.07 4.52
C VAL A 61 10.50 -7.80 6.02
N ALA A 62 9.40 -8.24 6.66
CA ALA A 62 9.18 -8.05 8.09
C ALA A 62 10.28 -8.69 8.95
N VAL A 63 10.74 -9.90 8.60
CA VAL A 63 11.83 -10.58 9.32
C VAL A 63 13.13 -9.79 9.18
N PHE A 64 13.52 -9.41 7.96
CA PHE A 64 14.75 -8.66 7.75
C PHE A 64 14.71 -7.29 8.43
N THR A 65 13.60 -6.55 8.32
CA THR A 65 13.43 -5.28 9.02
C THR A 65 13.49 -5.46 10.54
N GLY A 66 12.85 -6.50 11.08
CA GLY A 66 12.88 -6.79 12.51
C GLY A 66 14.29 -7.07 13.02
N ILE A 67 15.10 -7.85 12.29
CA ILE A 67 16.50 -8.11 12.62
C ILE A 67 17.32 -6.83 12.59
N ILE A 68 17.18 -6.02 11.53
CA ILE A 68 17.91 -4.76 11.37
C ILE A 68 17.57 -3.81 12.52
N LEU A 69 16.28 -3.67 12.85
CA LEU A 69 15.82 -2.81 13.93
C LEU A 69 16.35 -3.28 15.29
N ALA A 70 16.27 -4.58 15.58
CA ALA A 70 16.77 -5.14 16.83
C ALA A 70 18.28 -4.90 17.00
N LEU A 71 19.07 -5.12 15.95
CA LEU A 71 20.51 -4.85 15.97
C LEU A 71 20.79 -3.36 16.20
N GLN A 72 20.11 -2.48 15.47
CA GLN A 72 20.29 -1.04 15.60
C GLN A 72 19.92 -0.54 17.01
N THR A 73 18.78 -0.99 17.55
CA THR A 73 18.34 -0.64 18.90
C THR A 73 19.30 -1.19 19.96
N ALA A 74 19.83 -2.40 19.77
CA ALA A 74 20.82 -2.97 20.70
C ALA A 74 22.07 -2.09 20.81
N TYR A 75 22.64 -1.65 19.67
CA TYR A 75 23.79 -0.74 19.69
C TYR A 75 23.48 0.59 20.39
N GLN A 76 22.29 1.17 20.16
CA GLN A 76 21.89 2.42 20.82
C GLN A 76 21.70 2.25 22.33
N MET A 77 21.05 1.16 22.77
CA MET A 77 20.73 0.94 24.17
C MET A 77 21.95 0.52 25.00
N GLN A 78 22.94 -0.16 24.39
CA GLN A 78 24.22 -0.45 25.04
C GLN A 78 24.96 0.83 25.43
N MET A 79 24.95 1.86 24.57
CA MET A 79 25.57 3.16 24.88
C MET A 79 24.89 3.86 26.06
N LEU A 80 23.61 3.57 26.29
CA LEU A 80 22.80 4.15 27.37
C LEU A 80 22.71 3.23 28.60
N SER A 81 23.47 2.11 28.63
CA SER A 81 23.38 1.08 29.68
C SER A 81 21.95 0.60 29.96
N SER A 82 21.11 0.58 28.92
CA SER A 82 19.64 0.43 29.00
C SER A 82 19.12 -0.76 28.17
N GLU A 83 19.85 -1.87 28.16
CA GLU A 83 19.60 -3.03 27.29
C GLU A 83 18.23 -3.71 27.53
N ILE A 84 17.68 -3.58 28.75
CA ILE A 84 16.35 -4.13 29.09
C ILE A 84 15.20 -3.57 28.25
N TYR A 85 15.38 -2.39 27.64
CA TYR A 85 14.35 -1.73 26.84
C TYR A 85 14.35 -2.13 25.36
N ILE A 86 15.35 -2.89 24.89
CA ILE A 86 15.49 -3.25 23.47
C ILE A 86 14.23 -3.96 22.97
N ALA A 87 13.76 -4.98 23.67
CA ALA A 87 12.58 -5.75 23.27
C ALA A 87 11.31 -4.88 23.23
N ASN A 88 11.13 -3.97 24.19
CA ASN A 88 9.96 -3.08 24.26
C ASN A 88 9.95 -2.08 23.10
N ILE A 89 11.09 -1.47 22.79
CA ILE A 89 11.21 -0.51 21.69
C ILE A 89 10.92 -1.22 20.36
N VAL A 90 11.59 -2.34 20.10
CA VAL A 90 11.42 -3.10 18.86
C VAL A 90 9.98 -3.55 18.67
N ALA A 91 9.36 -4.13 19.70
CA ALA A 91 7.97 -4.59 19.62
C ALA A 91 6.99 -3.44 19.38
N LEU A 92 7.12 -2.33 20.10
CA LEU A 92 6.23 -1.17 19.94
C LEU A 92 6.38 -0.53 18.55
N SER A 93 7.61 -0.34 18.08
CA SER A 93 7.88 0.24 16.76
C SER A 93 7.35 -0.64 15.63
N LEU A 94 7.50 -1.97 15.72
CA LEU A 94 6.99 -2.89 14.72
C LEU A 94 5.45 -2.94 14.73
N VAL A 95 4.80 -3.03 15.89
CA VAL A 95 3.34 -3.19 15.95
C VAL A 95 2.61 -1.89 15.61
N ARG A 96 3.12 -0.73 16.05
CA ARG A 96 2.40 0.54 15.89
C ARG A 96 2.66 1.26 14.58
N GLU A 97 3.84 1.09 14.00
CA GLU A 97 4.28 1.90 12.87
C GLU A 97 4.72 1.04 11.70
N LEU A 98 5.83 0.32 11.85
CA LEU A 98 6.50 -0.30 10.73
C LEU A 98 5.72 -1.48 10.15
N GLY A 99 5.09 -2.30 10.99
CA GLY A 99 4.29 -3.46 10.55
C GLY A 99 3.15 -3.05 9.62
N PRO A 100 2.24 -2.15 10.04
CA PRO A 100 1.17 -1.64 9.18
C PRO A 100 1.70 -0.96 7.91
N VAL A 101 2.72 -0.11 8.03
CA VAL A 101 3.26 0.66 6.89
C VAL A 101 3.91 -0.25 5.85
N LEU A 102 4.77 -1.17 6.27
CA LEU A 102 5.46 -2.10 5.37
C LEU A 102 4.46 -3.04 4.69
N THR A 103 3.51 -3.58 5.45
CA THR A 103 2.48 -4.46 4.89
C THR A 103 1.64 -3.73 3.84
N ALA A 104 1.17 -2.50 4.15
CA ALA A 104 0.38 -1.71 3.22
C ALA A 104 1.15 -1.39 1.94
N LEU A 105 2.41 -0.97 2.07
CA LEU A 105 3.25 -0.62 0.92
C LEU A 105 3.52 -1.83 0.01
N ILE A 106 3.89 -2.97 0.59
CA ILE A 106 4.22 -4.19 -0.16
C ILE A 106 2.97 -4.75 -0.86
N VAL A 107 1.85 -4.84 -0.15
CA VAL A 107 0.59 -5.35 -0.71
C VAL A 107 0.08 -4.43 -1.82
N ALA A 108 0.10 -3.10 -1.61
CA ALA A 108 -0.30 -2.14 -2.63
C ALA A 108 0.60 -2.23 -3.88
N GLY A 109 1.92 -2.38 -3.70
CA GLY A 109 2.86 -2.52 -4.81
C GLY A 109 2.63 -3.79 -5.61
N ARG A 110 2.66 -4.96 -4.97
CA ARG A 110 2.53 -6.26 -5.65
C ARG A 110 1.14 -6.46 -6.24
N SER A 111 0.10 -6.25 -5.46
CA SER A 111 -1.27 -6.53 -5.90
C SER A 111 -1.81 -5.41 -6.78
N GLY A 112 -1.49 -4.15 -6.49
CA GLY A 112 -1.89 -3.01 -7.33
C GLY A 112 -1.29 -3.07 -8.73
N ALA A 113 0.00 -3.38 -8.85
CA ALA A 113 0.62 -3.59 -10.16
C ALA A 113 -0.01 -4.77 -10.92
N GLY A 114 -0.30 -5.87 -10.22
CA GLY A 114 -0.97 -7.03 -10.81
C GLY A 114 -2.38 -6.72 -11.34
N ILE A 115 -3.18 -5.97 -10.57
CA ILE A 115 -4.53 -5.54 -10.99
C ILE A 115 -4.44 -4.60 -12.20
N THR A 116 -3.53 -3.61 -12.17
CA THR A 116 -3.34 -2.69 -13.29
C THR A 116 -2.91 -3.41 -14.56
N ALA A 117 -2.01 -4.39 -14.46
CA ALA A 117 -1.59 -5.20 -15.61
C ALA A 117 -2.75 -6.02 -16.20
N GLU A 118 -3.58 -6.62 -15.35
CA GLU A 118 -4.74 -7.42 -15.79
C GLU A 118 -5.84 -6.57 -16.45
N ILE A 119 -6.07 -5.35 -15.96
CA ILE A 119 -7.02 -4.41 -16.58
C ILE A 119 -6.47 -3.83 -17.89
N GLY A 120 -5.14 -3.66 -17.97
CA GLY A 120 -4.48 -3.06 -19.13
C GLY A 120 -4.18 -4.02 -20.29
N THR A 121 -4.39 -5.34 -20.11
CA THR A 121 -4.19 -6.37 -21.14
C THR A 121 -5.53 -6.82 -21.70
#